data_AF-T0H9G6-F1
#
_entry.id   AF-T0H9G6-F1
#
_cell.length_a   1.000
_cell.length_b   1.000
_cell.length_c   1.000
_cell.angle_alpha   90.00
_cell.angle_beta   90.00
_cell.angle_gamma   90.00
#
_symmetry.space_group_name_H-M   'P 1'
#
loop_
_entity.id
_entity.type
_entity.pdbx_description
1 polymer ?
#
loop_
_entity_poly.entity_id
_entity_poly.type
_entity_poly.pdbx_seq_one_letter_code
_entity_poly.pdbx_strand_id
1 'polypeptide(L)'
;MGGNVKKGSKGTTVVYANKLVVKDAETDDERAIPFLKRYTVFNADQIEGLDGKYPVPAPIIVNPETRDVELEVMFGRIDATVRVGGSQAFYHTRDDYIQMPPFKVFHSADDYYATLAHEAVHLAGHESRLNRKTLISTSRADYARDELVAELGACFIGAIVGFKVEEREDHAAYLEHWLTALRNDKRAIFEAAREAQNAADYLLAMMLDQGG
;
A
#
# COMPACT_ATOMS: atom_id res chain seq x y z
N MET A 1 28.03 -11.31 7.68
CA MET A 1 27.30 -10.77 8.84
C MET A 1 27.30 -11.72 10.05
N GLY A 2 28.27 -12.63 10.25
CA GLY A 2 28.51 -13.33 11.53
C GLY A 2 27.42 -14.25 12.13
N GLY A 3 26.14 -14.06 11.80
CA GLY A 3 25.02 -14.81 12.36
C GLY A 3 24.66 -16.05 11.56
N ASN A 4 23.96 -16.97 12.22
CA ASN A 4 23.52 -18.24 11.67
C ASN A 4 22.00 -18.36 11.76
N VAL A 5 21.36 -18.98 10.77
CA VAL A 5 19.93 -19.28 10.86
C VAL A 5 19.72 -20.34 11.93
N LYS A 6 18.83 -20.07 12.89
CA LYS A 6 18.48 -21.00 13.96
C LYS A 6 17.98 -22.32 13.36
N LYS A 7 18.49 -23.45 13.84
CA LYS A 7 18.12 -24.78 13.36
C LYS A 7 16.59 -24.98 13.45
N GLY A 8 15.98 -25.44 12.34
CA GLY A 8 14.54 -25.66 12.24
C GLY A 8 13.73 -24.46 11.77
N SER A 9 14.35 -23.29 11.57
CA SER A 9 13.68 -22.13 10.99
C SER A 9 13.26 -22.39 9.54
N LYS A 10 12.05 -21.95 9.19
CA LYS A 10 11.54 -21.97 7.81
C LYS A 10 11.77 -20.60 7.19
N GLY A 11 12.42 -20.59 6.03
CA GLY A 11 12.60 -19.35 5.27
C GLY A 11 11.33 -18.94 4.55
N THR A 12 11.18 -17.63 4.35
CA THR A 12 10.06 -17.03 3.61
C THR A 12 10.50 -16.76 2.17
N THR A 13 9.63 -17.06 1.21
CA THR A 13 9.93 -16.73 -0.20
C THR A 13 9.57 -15.29 -0.48
N VAL A 14 10.54 -14.52 -0.97
CA VAL A 14 10.31 -13.20 -1.59
C VAL A 14 10.60 -13.31 -3.08
N VAL A 15 9.93 -12.50 -3.88
CA VAL A 15 10.09 -12.52 -5.33
C VAL A 15 10.56 -11.18 -5.85
N TYR A 16 11.39 -11.23 -6.89
CA TYR A 16 11.89 -10.07 -7.61
C TYR A 16 11.50 -10.20 -9.08
N ALA A 17 10.66 -9.29 -9.55
CA ALA A 17 10.26 -9.21 -10.95
C ALA A 17 11.02 -8.08 -11.64
N ASN A 18 11.63 -8.36 -12.80
CA ASN A 18 12.24 -7.33 -13.64
C ASN A 18 12.22 -7.76 -15.12
N LYS A 19 12.67 -6.90 -16.02
CA LYS A 19 12.84 -7.17 -17.45
C LYS A 19 14.32 -7.30 -17.77
N LEU A 20 14.66 -8.30 -18.59
CA LEU A 20 15.99 -8.46 -19.15
C LEU A 20 15.94 -8.00 -20.61
N VAL A 21 16.73 -7.00 -20.95
CA VAL A 21 16.84 -6.52 -22.34
C VAL A 21 17.78 -7.47 -23.06
N VAL A 22 17.26 -8.18 -24.06
CA VAL A 22 18.03 -9.07 -24.93
C VAL A 22 18.06 -8.44 -26.31
N LYS A 23 19.24 -8.38 -26.91
CA LYS A 23 19.40 -7.99 -28.31
C LYS A 23 19.16 -9.20 -29.19
N ASP A 24 18.31 -9.04 -30.21
CA ASP A 24 18.11 -10.05 -31.23
C ASP A 24 19.37 -10.18 -32.09
N ALA A 25 19.86 -11.40 -32.25
CA ALA A 25 21.12 -11.65 -32.95
C ALA A 25 21.00 -11.48 -34.48
N GLU A 26 19.78 -11.51 -35.03
CA GLU A 26 19.53 -11.39 -36.47
C GLU A 26 19.06 -10.00 -36.87
N THR A 27 18.27 -9.33 -36.03
CA THR A 27 17.68 -8.02 -36.37
C THR A 27 18.32 -6.82 -35.66
N ASP A 28 19.22 -7.06 -34.70
CA ASP A 28 19.80 -6.04 -33.79
C ASP A 28 18.76 -5.29 -32.93
N ASP A 29 17.50 -5.76 -32.93
CA ASP A 29 16.42 -5.17 -32.15
C ASP A 29 16.53 -5.54 -30.66
N GLU A 30 16.22 -4.59 -29.79
CA GLU A 30 16.13 -4.85 -28.36
C GLU A 30 14.74 -5.35 -27.97
N ARG A 31 14.67 -6.52 -27.35
CA ARG A 31 13.44 -7.04 -26.74
C ARG A 31 13.57 -7.18 -25.23
N ALA A 32 12.56 -6.70 -24.52
CA ALA A 32 12.48 -6.82 -23.07
C ALA A 32 11.76 -8.12 -22.67
N ILE A 33 12.48 -9.06 -22.06
CA ILE A 33 11.94 -10.34 -21.58
C ILE A 33 11.66 -10.23 -20.08
N PRO A 34 10.39 -10.33 -19.63
CA PRO A 34 10.07 -10.30 -18.21
C PRO A 34 10.55 -11.58 -17.51
N PHE A 35 11.12 -11.46 -16.33
CA PHE A 35 11.50 -12.59 -15.48
C PHE A 35 11.06 -12.39 -14.03
N LEU A 36 10.92 -13.50 -13.30
CA LEU A 36 10.63 -13.54 -11.87
C LEU A 36 11.68 -14.42 -11.17
N LYS A 37 12.46 -13.84 -10.26
CA LYS A 37 13.40 -14.57 -9.40
C LYS A 37 12.78 -14.78 -8.01
N ARG A 38 12.99 -15.95 -7.43
CA ARG A 38 12.58 -16.27 -6.06
C ARG A 38 13.82 -16.32 -5.17
N TYR A 39 13.74 -15.68 -4.02
CA TYR A 39 14.75 -15.72 -2.97
C TYR A 39 14.12 -16.26 -1.70
N THR A 40 14.90 -16.97 -0.89
CA THR A 40 14.51 -17.37 0.47
C THR A 40 15.20 -16.44 1.44
N VAL A 41 14.42 -15.73 2.26
CA VAL A 41 14.89 -14.83 3.29
C VAL A 41 14.50 -15.37 4.67
N PHE A 42 15.23 -14.94 5.69
CA PHE A 42 14.95 -15.25 7.09
C PHE A 42 14.80 -13.92 7.83
N ASN A 43 13.79 -13.82 8.68
CA ASN A 43 13.62 -12.67 9.56
C ASN A 43 14.79 -12.62 10.55
N ALA A 44 15.17 -11.42 11.02
CA ALA A 44 16.25 -11.25 11.99
C ALA A 44 16.05 -12.12 13.25
N ASP A 45 14.80 -12.31 13.71
CA ASP A 45 14.45 -13.16 14.85
C ASP A 45 14.75 -14.65 14.62
N GLN A 46 14.93 -15.06 13.36
CA GLN A 46 15.30 -16.43 12.98
C GLN A 46 16.82 -16.63 12.91
N ILE A 47 17.61 -15.61 13.19
CA ILE A 47 19.08 -15.64 13.07
C ILE A 47 19.71 -15.42 14.46
N GLU A 48 20.56 -16.34 14.89
CA GLU A 48 21.39 -16.21 16.09
C GLU A 48 22.72 -15.51 15.78
N GLY A 49 23.29 -14.81 16.76
CA GLY A 49 24.56 -14.09 16.58
C GLY A 49 24.46 -12.76 15.81
N LEU A 50 23.27 -12.15 15.77
CA LEU A 50 23.08 -10.80 15.22
C LEU A 50 23.28 -9.67 16.25
N ASP A 51 23.32 -9.98 17.56
CA ASP A 51 23.57 -9.01 18.65
C ASP A 51 22.75 -7.70 18.54
N GLY A 52 21.47 -7.79 18.18
CA GLY A 52 20.59 -6.62 18.02
C GLY A 52 20.87 -5.76 16.78
N LYS A 53 21.77 -6.19 15.89
CA LYS A 53 21.94 -5.60 14.57
C LYS A 53 20.68 -5.96 13.76
N TYR A 54 20.07 -4.96 13.12
CA TYR A 54 18.81 -5.06 12.36
C TYR A 54 17.53 -5.13 13.22
N PRO A 55 17.27 -4.15 14.11
CA PRO A 55 15.98 -4.03 14.77
C PRO A 55 14.87 -3.77 13.74
N VAL A 56 13.65 -4.21 14.07
CA VAL A 56 12.46 -3.81 13.30
C VAL A 56 12.37 -2.27 13.34
N PRO A 57 12.31 -1.58 12.20
CA PRO A 57 12.09 -0.14 12.18
C PRO A 57 10.80 0.19 12.93
N ALA A 58 10.88 1.08 13.91
CA ALA A 58 9.69 1.60 14.55
C ALA A 58 8.92 2.48 13.55
N PRO A 59 7.58 2.49 13.61
CA PRO A 59 6.82 3.51 12.89
C PRO A 59 7.20 4.90 13.36
N ILE A 60 6.94 5.91 12.55
CA ILE A 60 7.26 7.31 12.88
C ILE A 60 6.48 7.73 14.14
N ILE A 61 5.21 7.35 14.21
CA ILE A 61 4.32 7.60 15.34
C ILE A 61 3.92 6.27 15.96
N VAL A 62 3.83 6.22 17.28
CA VAL A 62 3.11 5.15 17.98
C VAL A 62 1.71 5.70 18.23
N ASN A 63 0.71 5.32 17.43
CA ASN A 63 -0.62 5.92 17.52
C ASN A 63 -1.15 5.85 18.96
N PRO A 64 -1.53 6.99 19.58
CA PRO A 64 -2.02 7.04 20.96
C PRO A 64 -3.42 6.44 21.15
N GLU A 65 -4.00 5.77 20.15
CA GLU A 65 -5.41 5.32 20.09
C GLU A 65 -6.41 6.49 20.17
N THR A 66 -5.93 7.70 19.93
CA THR A 66 -6.71 8.95 19.88
C THR A 66 -6.35 9.72 18.62
N ARG A 67 -7.17 10.71 18.25
CA ARG A 67 -6.84 11.61 17.15
C ARG A 67 -5.48 12.27 17.42
N ASP A 68 -4.56 12.13 16.48
CA ASP A 68 -3.15 12.45 16.67
C ASP A 68 -2.76 13.68 15.84
N VAL A 69 -2.13 14.66 16.48
CA VAL A 69 -1.81 15.94 15.84
C VAL A 69 -0.77 15.77 14.73
N GLU A 70 0.21 14.87 14.90
CA GLU A 70 1.25 14.66 13.90
C GLU A 70 0.68 13.94 12.68
N LEU A 71 -0.22 12.96 12.86
CA LEU A 71 -0.97 12.34 11.77
C LEU A 71 -1.81 13.38 11.01
N GLU A 72 -2.54 14.25 11.69
CA GLU A 72 -3.31 15.32 11.02
C GLU A 72 -2.41 16.25 10.21
N VAL A 73 -1.22 16.60 10.73
CA VAL A 73 -0.24 17.42 10.00
C VAL A 73 0.28 16.67 8.77
N MET A 74 0.65 15.40 8.90
CA MET A 74 1.14 14.60 7.79
C MET A 74 0.09 14.45 6.69
N PHE A 75 -1.15 14.05 7.04
CA PHE A 75 -2.25 13.97 6.07
C PHE A 75 -2.60 15.35 5.48
N GLY A 76 -2.47 16.42 6.27
CA GLY A 76 -2.68 17.79 5.80
C GLY A 76 -1.64 18.31 4.80
N ARG A 77 -0.51 17.62 4.62
CA ARG A 77 0.49 17.93 3.58
C ARG A 77 0.15 17.32 2.23
N ILE A 78 -0.75 16.34 2.18
CA ILE A 78 -1.22 15.77 0.92
C ILE A 78 -2.02 16.87 0.21
N ASP A 79 -1.71 17.10 -1.07
CA ASP A 79 -2.48 18.00 -1.93
C ASP A 79 -3.84 17.39 -2.30
N ALA A 80 -4.74 17.42 -1.31
CA ALA A 80 -6.07 16.84 -1.34
C ALA A 80 -7.08 17.78 -0.67
N THR A 81 -8.21 18.01 -1.35
CA THR A 81 -9.37 18.61 -0.69
C THR A 81 -10.06 17.54 0.15
N VAL A 82 -10.00 17.64 1.48
CA VAL A 82 -10.73 16.75 2.39
C VAL A 82 -11.94 17.48 2.96
N ARG A 83 -13.14 16.91 2.76
CA ARG A 83 -14.41 17.41 3.26
C ARG A 83 -14.90 16.52 4.39
N VAL A 84 -15.40 17.12 5.47
CA VAL A 84 -15.93 16.38 6.61
C VAL A 84 -17.45 16.55 6.71
N GLY A 85 -18.18 15.44 6.72
CA GLY A 85 -19.65 15.42 6.76
C GLY A 85 -20.24 14.11 6.26
N GLY A 86 -21.56 13.99 6.28
CA GLY A 86 -22.25 12.77 5.85
C GLY A 86 -21.93 11.56 6.72
N SER A 87 -22.16 10.37 6.17
CA SER A 87 -22.01 9.08 6.86
C SER A 87 -21.12 8.08 6.11
N GLN A 88 -20.52 8.47 4.98
CA GLN A 88 -19.69 7.59 4.16
C GLN A 88 -18.37 8.28 3.81
N ALA A 89 -17.30 7.49 3.78
CA ALA A 89 -16.02 7.89 3.22
C ALA A 89 -15.98 7.49 1.74
N PHE A 90 -15.38 8.36 0.91
CA PHE A 90 -15.11 8.06 -0.50
C PHE A 90 -14.20 9.12 -1.11
N TYR A 91 -13.42 8.73 -2.10
CA TYR A 91 -12.80 9.64 -3.06
C TYR A 91 -13.74 9.90 -4.24
N HIS A 92 -13.99 11.17 -4.54
CA HIS A 92 -14.84 11.59 -5.65
C HIS A 92 -14.00 12.00 -6.86
N THR A 93 -13.74 11.04 -7.76
CA THR A 93 -12.80 11.19 -8.89
C THR A 93 -13.05 12.41 -9.78
N ARG A 94 -14.32 12.73 -10.09
CA ARG A 94 -14.64 13.82 -11.04
C ARG A 94 -14.31 15.22 -10.51
N ASP A 95 -14.53 15.42 -9.21
CA ASP A 95 -14.37 16.73 -8.56
C ASP A 95 -13.11 16.77 -7.69
N ASP A 96 -12.32 15.69 -7.73
CA ASP A 96 -11.04 15.49 -7.05
C ASP A 96 -11.02 15.90 -5.57
N TYR A 97 -11.88 15.28 -4.76
CA TYR A 97 -11.90 15.47 -3.31
C TYR A 97 -12.14 14.17 -2.54
N ILE A 98 -11.69 14.12 -1.30
CA ILE A 98 -12.01 13.06 -0.34
C ILE A 98 -13.17 13.53 0.53
N GLN A 99 -14.21 12.72 0.64
CA GLN A 99 -15.25 12.86 1.65
C GLN A 99 -14.92 11.95 2.83
N MET A 100 -14.97 12.50 4.04
CA MET A 100 -14.85 11.75 5.29
C MET A 100 -16.07 12.01 6.18
N PRO A 101 -16.62 10.99 6.85
CA PRO A 101 -17.52 11.19 7.98
C PRO A 101 -16.84 11.94 9.13
N PRO A 102 -17.59 12.56 10.05
CA PRO A 102 -17.01 13.15 11.25
C PRO A 102 -16.26 12.12 12.10
N PHE A 103 -15.05 12.42 12.57
CA PHE A 103 -14.19 11.52 13.37
C PHE A 103 -14.95 10.70 14.44
N LYS A 104 -15.88 11.34 15.16
CA LYS A 104 -16.69 10.72 16.23
C LYS A 104 -17.52 9.49 15.83
N VAL A 105 -17.69 9.22 14.52
CA VAL A 105 -18.45 8.07 14.04
C VAL A 105 -17.57 6.85 13.77
N PHE A 106 -16.25 7.00 13.83
CA PHE A 106 -15.29 5.91 13.75
C PHE A 106 -15.08 5.29 15.13
N HIS A 107 -14.80 3.98 15.18
CA HIS A 107 -14.63 3.27 16.46
C HIS A 107 -13.29 3.62 17.12
N SER A 108 -12.27 3.90 16.32
CA SER A 108 -10.91 4.22 16.78
C SER A 108 -10.25 5.28 15.90
N ALA A 109 -9.11 5.80 16.37
CA ALA A 109 -8.27 6.68 15.55
C ALA A 109 -7.64 5.91 14.38
N ASP A 110 -7.22 4.66 14.60
CA ASP A 110 -6.71 3.76 13.56
C ASP A 110 -7.73 3.60 12.42
N ASP A 111 -8.99 3.33 12.75
CA ASP A 111 -10.10 3.25 11.80
C ASP A 111 -10.20 4.50 10.92
N TYR A 112 -10.11 5.69 11.54
CA TYR A 112 -10.20 6.96 10.83
C TYR A 112 -9.03 7.16 9.86
N TYR A 113 -7.79 6.95 10.34
CA TYR A 113 -6.59 7.17 9.53
C TYR A 113 -6.41 6.10 8.46
N ALA A 114 -6.76 4.85 8.73
CA ALA A 114 -6.81 3.78 7.74
C ALA A 114 -7.80 4.11 6.62
N THR A 115 -9.01 4.56 6.97
CA THR A 115 -10.02 4.99 5.98
C THR A 115 -9.54 6.19 5.18
N LEU A 116 -8.96 7.21 5.83
CA LEU A 116 -8.41 8.37 5.12
C LEU A 116 -7.26 7.98 4.18
N ALA A 117 -6.38 7.08 4.61
CA ALA A 117 -5.29 6.56 3.77
C ALA A 117 -5.82 5.78 2.57
N HIS A 118 -6.84 4.96 2.76
CA HIS A 118 -7.52 4.24 1.68
C HIS A 118 -8.02 5.23 0.61
N GLU A 119 -8.79 6.26 1.01
CA GLU A 119 -9.29 7.27 0.08
C GLU A 119 -8.18 8.11 -0.55
N ALA A 120 -7.09 8.38 0.20
CA ALA A 120 -5.92 9.06 -0.33
C ALA A 120 -5.22 8.24 -1.43
N VAL A 121 -5.22 6.90 -1.34
CA VAL A 121 -4.65 6.02 -2.38
C VAL A 121 -5.52 6.02 -3.64
N HIS A 122 -6.84 6.12 -3.52
CA HIS A 122 -7.71 6.40 -4.67
C HIS A 122 -7.41 7.76 -5.29
N LEU A 123 -7.31 8.80 -4.45
CA LEU A 123 -6.96 10.16 -4.88
C LEU A 123 -5.63 10.21 -5.64
N ALA A 124 -4.59 9.52 -5.16
CA ALA A 124 -3.30 9.42 -5.83
C ALA A 124 -3.40 8.83 -7.25
N GLY A 125 -4.44 8.02 -7.52
CA GLY A 125 -4.69 7.42 -8.82
C GLY A 125 -5.26 8.38 -9.88
N HIS A 126 -5.67 9.61 -9.50
CA HIS A 126 -6.25 10.59 -10.41
C HIS A 126 -5.37 10.88 -11.63
N GLU A 127 -5.97 11.33 -12.74
CA GLU A 127 -5.26 11.56 -14.01
C GLU A 127 -4.17 12.63 -13.94
N SER A 128 -4.32 13.60 -13.04
CA SER A 128 -3.30 14.63 -12.77
C SER A 128 -2.14 14.15 -11.88
N ARG A 129 -2.24 12.93 -11.34
CA ARG A 129 -1.26 12.32 -10.42
C ARG A 129 -0.67 11.05 -11.05
N LEU A 130 -0.95 9.87 -10.49
CA LEU A 130 -0.40 8.60 -10.99
C LEU A 130 -1.17 8.05 -12.20
N ASN A 131 -2.31 8.64 -12.56
CA ASN A 131 -3.10 8.29 -13.73
C ASN A 131 -3.39 6.78 -13.85
N ARG A 132 -3.84 6.20 -12.72
CA ARG A 132 -4.12 4.77 -12.59
C ARG A 132 -5.40 4.44 -13.34
N LYS A 133 -5.30 3.65 -14.41
CA LYS A 133 -6.39 3.43 -15.36
C LYS A 133 -7.58 2.67 -14.78
N THR A 134 -7.36 1.85 -13.76
CA THR A 134 -8.39 1.08 -13.06
C THR A 134 -9.37 1.97 -12.31
N LEU A 135 -8.93 3.14 -11.81
CA LEU A 135 -9.73 4.06 -10.98
C LEU A 135 -11.00 4.58 -11.68
N ILE A 136 -10.93 4.81 -13.00
CA ILE A 136 -12.05 5.32 -13.79
C ILE A 136 -12.75 4.24 -14.62
N SER A 137 -12.34 2.98 -14.47
CA SER A 137 -12.91 1.87 -15.23
C SER A 137 -14.33 1.57 -14.76
N THR A 138 -15.23 1.30 -15.70
CA THR A 138 -16.60 0.84 -15.40
C THR A 138 -16.69 -0.68 -15.22
N SER A 139 -15.56 -1.39 -15.41
CA SER A 139 -15.48 -2.83 -15.23
C SER A 139 -15.42 -3.19 -13.74
N ARG A 140 -16.25 -4.15 -13.33
CA ARG A 140 -16.22 -4.71 -11.96
C ARG A 140 -14.84 -5.30 -11.60
N ALA A 141 -14.14 -5.86 -12.56
CA ALA A 141 -12.83 -6.47 -12.33
C ALA A 141 -11.77 -5.40 -12.03
N ASP A 142 -11.81 -4.27 -12.75
CA ASP A 142 -10.88 -3.17 -12.52
C ASP A 142 -11.22 -2.40 -11.25
N TYR A 143 -12.51 -2.25 -10.94
CA TYR A 143 -12.96 -1.75 -9.64
C TYR A 143 -12.36 -2.58 -8.50
N ALA A 144 -12.51 -3.90 -8.53
CA ALA A 144 -11.95 -4.79 -7.51
C ALA A 144 -10.41 -4.72 -7.43
N ARG A 145 -9.72 -4.47 -8.55
CA ARG A 145 -8.26 -4.24 -8.56
C ARG A 145 -7.90 -2.92 -7.91
N ASP A 146 -8.64 -1.85 -8.17
CA ASP A 146 -8.38 -0.52 -7.60
C ASP A 146 -8.58 -0.50 -6.08
N GLU A 147 -9.63 -1.17 -5.60
CA GLU A 147 -9.88 -1.38 -4.16
C GLU A 147 -8.73 -2.16 -3.50
N LEU A 148 -8.22 -3.22 -4.15
CA LEU A 148 -7.06 -3.95 -3.65
C LEU A 148 -5.80 -3.06 -3.58
N VAL A 149 -5.63 -2.15 -4.55
CA VAL A 149 -4.54 -1.16 -4.53
C VAL A 149 -4.72 -0.19 -3.36
N ALA A 150 -5.94 0.29 -3.10
CA ALA A 150 -6.26 1.19 -1.99
C ALA A 150 -5.95 0.59 -0.63
N GLU A 151 -6.37 -0.66 -0.42
CA GLU A 151 -6.17 -1.39 0.84
C GLU A 151 -4.70 -1.71 1.11
N LEU A 152 -3.98 -2.22 0.11
CA LEU A 152 -2.54 -2.47 0.23
C LEU A 152 -1.78 -1.15 0.46
N GLY A 153 -2.15 -0.09 -0.23
CA GLY A 153 -1.54 1.23 -0.07
C GLY A 153 -1.76 1.79 1.33
N ALA A 154 -2.97 1.69 1.86
CA ALA A 154 -3.29 2.10 3.23
C ALA A 154 -2.46 1.32 4.27
N CYS A 155 -2.32 -0.01 4.07
CA CYS A 155 -1.46 -0.84 4.91
C CYS A 155 0.02 -0.38 4.86
N PHE A 156 0.55 -0.07 3.68
CA PHE A 156 1.94 0.38 3.52
C PHE A 156 2.19 1.72 4.19
N ILE A 157 1.26 2.68 4.03
CA ILE A 157 1.34 3.99 4.68
C ILE A 157 1.26 3.82 6.20
N GLY A 158 0.29 3.04 6.69
CA GLY A 158 0.10 2.79 8.12
C GLY A 158 1.32 2.16 8.79
N ALA A 159 1.95 1.18 8.13
CA ALA A 159 3.16 0.53 8.62
C ALA A 159 4.34 1.48 8.79
N ILE A 160 4.43 2.53 7.96
CA ILE A 160 5.50 3.53 8.02
C ILE A 160 5.16 4.63 9.03
N VAL A 161 3.93 5.15 8.95
CA VAL A 161 3.53 6.34 9.69
C VAL A 161 3.11 6.02 11.11
N GLY A 162 2.39 4.91 11.34
CA GLY A 162 2.09 4.45 12.70
C GLY A 162 0.63 4.16 13.05
N PHE A 163 -0.27 4.11 12.08
CA PHE A 163 -1.65 3.66 12.29
C PHE A 163 -1.85 2.23 11.77
N LYS A 164 -2.83 1.52 12.33
CA LYS A 164 -3.16 0.16 11.93
C LYS A 164 -4.36 0.14 10.99
N VAL A 165 -4.34 -0.78 10.04
CA VAL A 165 -5.54 -1.19 9.30
C VAL A 165 -6.11 -2.38 10.06
N GLU A 166 -7.21 -2.19 10.78
CA GLU A 166 -7.86 -3.28 11.53
C GLU A 166 -8.71 -4.15 10.60
N GLU A 167 -8.76 -5.45 10.90
CA GLU A 167 -9.68 -6.38 10.23
C GLU A 167 -11.11 -6.08 10.69
N ARG A 168 -11.91 -5.36 9.89
CA ARG A 168 -13.34 -5.21 10.17
C ARG A 168 -14.16 -6.37 9.57
N GLU A 169 -15.29 -6.71 10.19
CA GLU A 169 -16.15 -7.82 9.76
C GLU A 169 -16.77 -7.62 8.36
N ASP A 170 -16.86 -6.38 7.87
CA ASP A 170 -17.28 -6.03 6.51
C ASP A 170 -16.21 -6.33 5.43
N HIS A 171 -14.94 -6.56 5.80
CA HIS A 171 -13.87 -6.99 4.88
C HIS A 171 -14.14 -8.37 4.26
N ALA A 172 -15.02 -9.19 4.84
CA ALA A 172 -15.34 -10.51 4.30
C ALA A 172 -15.87 -10.46 2.86
N ALA A 173 -16.69 -9.45 2.53
CA ALA A 173 -17.20 -9.27 1.17
C ALA A 173 -16.10 -8.82 0.18
N TYR A 174 -15.17 -7.98 0.65
CA TYR A 174 -14.03 -7.49 -0.14
C TYR A 174 -12.98 -8.59 -0.36
N LEU A 175 -12.68 -9.38 0.66
CA LEU A 175 -11.81 -10.55 0.61
C LEU A 175 -12.32 -11.60 -0.38
N GLU A 176 -13.63 -11.83 -0.46
CA GLU A 176 -14.21 -12.78 -1.42
C GLU A 176 -14.02 -12.30 -2.88
N HIS A 177 -14.20 -11.01 -3.14
CA HIS A 177 -13.94 -10.42 -4.46
C HIS A 177 -12.46 -10.42 -4.82
N TRP A 178 -11.56 -10.13 -3.87
CA TRP A 178 -10.11 -10.24 -4.10
C TRP A 178 -9.70 -11.67 -4.36
N LEU A 179 -10.17 -12.64 -3.57
CA LEU A 179 -9.87 -14.05 -3.80
C LEU A 179 -10.33 -14.51 -5.19
N THR A 180 -11.45 -14.00 -5.69
CA THR A 180 -11.93 -14.29 -7.05
C THR A 180 -11.03 -13.67 -8.12
N ALA A 181 -10.66 -12.39 -7.97
CA ALA A 181 -9.74 -11.71 -8.89
C ALA A 181 -8.35 -12.37 -8.92
N LEU A 182 -7.82 -12.71 -7.75
CA LEU A 182 -6.51 -13.34 -7.57
C LEU A 182 -6.47 -14.80 -8.04
N ARG A 183 -7.59 -15.54 -7.96
CA ARG A 183 -7.69 -16.90 -8.53
C ARG A 183 -7.66 -16.89 -10.04
N ASN A 184 -8.28 -15.90 -10.67
CA ASN A 184 -8.38 -15.80 -12.13
C ASN A 184 -7.12 -15.21 -12.76
N ASP A 185 -6.34 -14.42 -12.02
CA ASP A 185 -5.11 -13.80 -12.52
C ASP A 185 -3.99 -13.80 -11.47
N LYS A 186 -3.04 -14.73 -11.62
CA LYS A 186 -1.89 -14.88 -10.72
C LYS A 186 -0.90 -13.70 -10.78
N ARG A 187 -1.03 -12.81 -11.77
CA ARG A 187 -0.21 -11.59 -11.89
C ARG A 187 -0.88 -10.38 -11.23
N ALA A 188 -2.20 -10.41 -11.07
CA ALA A 188 -2.97 -9.30 -10.51
C ALA A 188 -2.45 -8.85 -9.13
N ILE A 189 -2.02 -9.78 -8.27
CA ILE A 189 -1.45 -9.41 -6.96
C ILE A 189 -0.15 -8.61 -7.08
N PHE A 190 0.71 -8.94 -8.06
CA PHE A 190 1.99 -8.24 -8.25
C PHE A 190 1.77 -6.86 -8.84
N GLU A 191 0.81 -6.73 -9.75
CA GLU A 191 0.43 -5.45 -10.34
C GLU A 191 -0.22 -4.54 -9.28
N ALA A 192 -1.17 -5.07 -8.50
CA ALA A 192 -1.80 -4.34 -7.42
C ALA A 192 -0.79 -3.91 -6.34
N ALA A 193 0.11 -4.80 -5.91
CA ALA A 193 1.16 -4.45 -4.94
C ALA A 193 2.11 -3.37 -5.47
N ARG A 194 2.48 -3.42 -6.75
CA ARG A 194 3.30 -2.38 -7.40
C ARG A 194 2.59 -1.03 -7.41
N GLU A 195 1.30 -1.01 -7.77
CA GLU A 195 0.52 0.23 -7.83
C GLU A 195 0.23 0.79 -6.45
N ALA A 196 -0.01 -0.08 -5.46
CA ALA A 196 -0.12 0.28 -4.06
C ALA A 196 1.18 0.90 -3.52
N GLN A 197 2.34 0.31 -3.85
CA GLN A 197 3.63 0.87 -3.48
C GLN A 197 3.85 2.24 -4.12
N ASN A 198 3.57 2.39 -5.42
CA ASN A 198 3.69 3.68 -6.10
C ASN A 198 2.80 4.76 -5.46
N ALA A 199 1.57 4.41 -5.07
CA ALA A 199 0.66 5.33 -4.41
C ALA A 199 1.14 5.69 -3.00
N ALA A 200 1.58 4.69 -2.22
CA ALA A 200 2.16 4.91 -0.90
C ALA A 200 3.39 5.80 -0.98
N ASP A 201 4.34 5.52 -1.88
CA ASP A 201 5.55 6.33 -2.07
C ASP A 201 5.22 7.77 -2.45
N TYR A 202 4.27 7.97 -3.37
CA TYR A 202 3.80 9.30 -3.77
C TYR A 202 3.21 10.09 -2.60
N LEU A 203 2.34 9.46 -1.80
CA LEU A 203 1.71 10.10 -0.65
C LEU A 203 2.71 10.37 0.48
N LEU A 204 3.55 9.39 0.81
CA LEU A 204 4.58 9.51 1.84
C LEU A 204 5.61 10.58 1.50
N ALA A 205 5.97 10.76 0.23
CA ALA A 205 6.85 11.84 -0.19
C ALA A 205 6.30 13.22 0.22
N MET A 206 4.97 13.43 0.15
CA MET A 206 4.34 14.67 0.61
C MET A 206 4.18 14.70 2.13
N MET A 207 3.73 13.59 2.74
CA MET A 207 3.50 13.52 4.18
C MET A 207 4.78 13.77 4.99
N LEU A 208 5.92 13.29 4.49
CA LEU A 208 7.21 13.35 5.18
C LEU A 208 8.06 14.56 4.78
N ASP A 209 7.67 15.31 3.74
CA ASP A 209 8.33 16.56 3.41
C ASP A 209 8.04 17.60 4.50
N GLN A 210 9.07 17.94 5.28
CA GLN A 210 8.93 18.90 6.37
C GLN A 210 9.01 20.36 5.90
N GLY A 211 9.24 20.60 4.60
CA GLY A 211 9.58 21.91 4.08
C GLY A 211 10.98 22.34 4.53
N GLY A 212 11.79 22.79 3.57
CA GLY A 212 13.06 23.49 3.84
C GLY A 212 12.84 24.96 4.17
#